data_AF-A0A1F3X293-F1
#
_entry.id   AF-A0A1F3X293-F1
#
_cell.length_a   1.000
_cell.length_b   1.000
_cell.length_c   1.000
_cell.angle_alpha   90.00
_cell.angle_beta   90.00
_cell.angle_gamma   90.00
#
_symmetry.space_group_name_H-M   'P 1'
#
loop_
_entity.id
_entity.type
_entity.pdbx_description
1 polymer ?
#
loop_
_entity_poly.entity_id
_entity_poly.type
_entity_poly.pdbx_seq_one_letter_code
_entity_poly.pdbx_strand_id
1 'polypeptide(L)'
;MPYVYFKNVRDWEEIKMKKIVMALCCFAYFLLAAPVQAVTVQATTWQVLGGSVFTSDALGTSGRPSYSAILTPGLPGQLIEGSYQSGGEIFSDVTPIEGPNPYGFVWSYGMSFFTSTPNQANAPLAAPIIDVNGMADMSSFMIGWYEITLESVGNSAIVPVTHNADGTYTISWMVYTPYDFGSGDNVPTNVTMNFAAVPIPAALWLLASGLIGLVGVARVRR
;
A
#
# COMPACT_ATOMS: atom_id res chain seq x y z
N MET A 1 -80.78 -24.50 9.97
CA MET A 1 -79.55 -23.89 9.42
C MET A 1 -78.71 -23.40 10.60
N PRO A 2 -77.57 -24.01 10.94
CA PRO A 2 -76.73 -23.51 12.02
C PRO A 2 -75.73 -22.47 11.48
N TYR A 3 -75.69 -21.31 12.13
CA TYR A 3 -74.65 -20.30 11.94
C TYR A 3 -73.35 -20.80 12.59
N VAL A 4 -72.31 -20.99 11.78
CA VAL A 4 -70.95 -21.26 12.27
C VAL A 4 -70.34 -19.94 12.72
N TYR A 5 -70.21 -19.78 14.04
CA TYR A 5 -69.51 -18.65 14.66
C TYR A 5 -68.02 -18.74 14.36
N PHE A 6 -67.47 -17.75 13.64
CA PHE A 6 -66.04 -17.60 13.43
C PHE A 6 -65.36 -17.25 14.76
N LYS A 7 -64.62 -18.22 15.29
CA LYS A 7 -63.77 -18.06 16.48
C LYS A 7 -62.53 -17.25 16.09
N ASN A 8 -62.45 -16.05 16.70
CA ASN A 8 -61.24 -15.26 16.99
C ASN A 8 -60.41 -14.67 15.85
N VAL A 9 -60.64 -13.37 15.60
CA VAL A 9 -59.72 -12.43 14.90
C VAL A 9 -58.33 -12.38 15.56
N ARG A 10 -58.25 -12.68 16.87
CA ARG A 10 -57.01 -12.65 17.66
C ARG A 10 -55.97 -13.68 17.20
N ASP A 11 -56.43 -14.83 16.70
CA ASP A 11 -55.54 -15.91 16.27
C ASP A 11 -54.87 -15.57 14.92
N TRP A 12 -55.48 -14.68 14.12
CA TRP A 12 -54.96 -14.23 12.84
C TRP A 12 -53.79 -13.24 12.96
N GLU A 13 -53.84 -12.37 13.97
CA GLU A 13 -52.77 -11.41 14.28
C GLU A 13 -51.50 -12.13 14.78
N GLU A 14 -51.68 -13.17 15.59
CA GLU A 14 -50.57 -13.94 16.17
C GLU A 14 -49.78 -14.72 15.10
N ILE A 15 -50.48 -15.26 14.09
CA ILE A 15 -49.86 -15.97 12.96
C ILE A 15 -49.06 -15.00 12.09
N LYS A 16 -49.54 -13.77 11.88
CA LYS A 16 -48.80 -12.75 11.12
C LYS A 16 -47.53 -12.32 11.84
N MET A 17 -47.60 -12.06 13.15
CA MET A 17 -46.41 -11.67 13.92
C MET A 17 -45.35 -12.77 13.94
N LYS A 18 -45.73 -14.05 14.11
CA LYS A 18 -44.76 -15.16 14.10
C LYS A 18 -44.03 -15.27 12.76
N LYS A 19 -44.73 -15.06 11.64
CA LYS A 19 -44.11 -15.06 10.30
C LYS A 19 -43.13 -13.90 10.10
N ILE A 20 -43.46 -12.70 10.60
CA ILE A 20 -42.57 -11.53 10.52
C ILE A 20 -41.32 -11.71 11.38
N VAL A 21 -41.47 -12.19 12.61
CA VAL A 21 -40.34 -12.47 13.52
C VAL A 21 -39.43 -13.54 12.93
N MET A 22 -40.00 -14.61 12.38
CA MET A 22 -39.22 -15.68 11.75
C MET A 22 -38.49 -15.20 10.48
N ALA A 23 -39.13 -14.35 9.67
CA ALA A 23 -38.48 -13.74 8.51
C ALA A 23 -37.32 -12.81 8.93
N LEU A 24 -37.48 -12.02 9.99
CA LEU A 24 -36.42 -11.17 10.56
C LEU A 24 -35.25 -12.00 11.12
N CYS A 25 -35.54 -13.08 11.86
CA CYS A 25 -34.51 -13.98 12.37
C CYS A 25 -33.75 -14.68 11.23
N CYS A 26 -34.45 -15.17 10.19
CA CYS A 26 -33.80 -15.77 9.03
C CYS A 26 -32.95 -14.76 8.24
N PHE A 27 -33.40 -13.51 8.12
CA PHE A 27 -32.65 -12.44 7.44
C PHE A 27 -31.41 -12.03 8.24
N ALA A 28 -31.52 -11.92 9.57
CA ALA A 28 -30.37 -11.68 10.44
C ALA A 28 -29.36 -12.84 10.39
N TYR A 29 -29.84 -14.08 10.33
CA TYR A 29 -28.97 -15.26 10.18
C TYR A 29 -28.28 -15.28 8.81
N PHE A 30 -28.97 -14.90 7.73
CA PHE A 30 -28.36 -14.78 6.40
C PHE A 30 -27.33 -13.66 6.32
N LEU A 31 -27.53 -12.55 7.02
CA LEU A 31 -26.55 -11.46 7.12
C LEU A 31 -25.32 -11.86 7.94
N LEU A 32 -25.48 -12.73 8.93
CA LEU A 32 -24.37 -13.25 9.75
C LEU A 32 -23.64 -14.44 9.13
N ALA A 33 -24.30 -15.18 8.22
CA ALA A 33 -23.76 -16.39 7.58
C ALA A 33 -23.23 -16.15 6.16
N ALA A 34 -23.41 -14.96 5.58
CA ALA A 34 -22.77 -14.62 4.32
C ALA A 34 -21.25 -14.53 4.55
N PRO A 35 -20.42 -15.40 3.92
CA PRO A 35 -18.98 -15.18 3.93
C PRO A 35 -18.74 -13.84 3.26
N VAL A 36 -18.26 -12.86 4.03
CA VAL A 36 -17.73 -11.61 3.50
C VAL A 36 -16.43 -11.95 2.77
N GLN A 37 -16.58 -12.50 1.57
CA GLN A 37 -15.51 -12.62 0.58
C GLN A 37 -15.75 -11.55 -0.48
N ALA A 38 -15.83 -10.31 -0.03
CA ALA A 38 -15.40 -9.21 -0.88
C ALA A 38 -13.88 -9.12 -0.73
N VAL A 39 -13.14 -10.01 -1.41
CA VAL A 39 -11.76 -9.70 -1.78
C VAL A 39 -11.86 -8.73 -2.95
N THR A 40 -12.36 -7.53 -2.67
CA THR A 40 -11.91 -6.38 -3.43
C THR A 40 -10.47 -6.22 -3.02
N VAL A 41 -9.53 -6.62 -3.89
CA VAL A 41 -8.13 -6.19 -3.83
C VAL A 41 -8.18 -4.67 -3.99
N GLN A 42 -8.54 -3.98 -2.92
CA GLN A 42 -8.47 -2.55 -2.85
C GLN A 42 -6.97 -2.28 -2.87
N ALA A 43 -6.49 -1.60 -3.91
CA ALA A 43 -5.10 -1.17 -3.98
C ALA A 43 -4.75 -0.53 -2.64
N THR A 44 -3.96 -1.21 -1.83
CA THR A 44 -3.64 -0.72 -0.50
C THR A 44 -2.79 0.52 -0.71
N THR A 45 -3.27 1.65 -0.21
CA THR A 45 -2.48 2.88 -0.22
C THR A 45 -1.66 2.89 1.05
N TRP A 46 -0.35 3.01 0.89
CA TRP A 46 0.61 3.09 1.96
C TRP A 46 1.08 4.54 2.08
N GLN A 47 1.06 5.08 3.30
CA GLN A 47 1.70 6.33 3.60
C GLN A 47 3.18 6.08 3.77
N VAL A 48 4.00 6.71 2.96
CA VAL A 48 5.45 6.70 3.11
C VAL A 48 5.80 7.65 4.25
N LEU A 49 6.55 7.15 5.22
CA LEU A 49 6.95 7.90 6.42
C LEU A 49 8.38 8.42 6.32
N GLY A 50 9.19 7.81 5.45
CA GLY A 50 10.58 8.17 5.23
C GLY A 50 11.38 6.95 4.83
N GLY A 51 12.70 7.09 4.85
CA GLY A 51 13.59 6.00 4.49
C GLY A 51 15.05 6.42 4.49
N SER A 52 15.89 5.55 3.95
CA SER A 52 17.29 5.85 3.72
C SER A 52 17.81 5.15 2.48
N VAL A 53 18.87 5.71 1.91
CA VAL A 53 19.66 5.08 0.86
C VAL A 53 21.09 4.99 1.38
N PHE A 54 21.72 3.84 1.17
CA PHE A 54 23.08 3.58 1.60
C PHE A 54 23.83 2.82 0.50
N THR A 55 24.93 3.40 0.02
CA THR A 55 25.84 2.76 -0.92
C THR A 55 27.18 2.53 -0.24
N SER A 56 27.60 1.27 -0.14
CA SER A 56 28.94 0.92 0.33
C SER A 56 29.98 1.21 -0.74
N ASP A 57 31.17 1.63 -0.35
CA ASP A 57 32.34 1.72 -1.25
C ASP A 57 32.64 0.36 -1.91
N ALA A 58 32.66 0.35 -3.25
CA ALA A 58 32.93 -0.83 -4.06
C ALA A 58 34.34 -1.39 -3.83
N LEU A 59 35.28 -0.55 -3.40
CA LEU A 59 36.66 -0.96 -3.14
C LEU A 59 36.84 -1.62 -1.78
N GLY A 60 35.83 -1.59 -0.89
CA GLY A 60 35.85 -2.27 0.42
C GLY A 60 36.97 -1.82 1.38
N THR A 61 37.81 -0.87 0.98
CA THR A 61 39.08 -0.55 1.66
C THR A 61 38.92 0.39 2.84
N SER A 62 37.76 1.02 3.04
CA SER A 62 37.60 2.09 4.05
C SER A 62 36.46 1.90 5.05
N GLY A 63 35.56 0.92 4.86
CA GLY A 63 34.41 0.71 5.75
C GLY A 63 33.47 1.92 5.84
N ARG A 64 33.55 2.87 4.90
CA ARG A 64 32.75 4.10 4.85
C ARG A 64 31.70 4.00 3.74
N PRO A 65 30.52 4.61 3.91
CA PRO A 65 29.60 4.79 2.80
C PRO A 65 30.24 5.67 1.74
N SER A 66 30.21 5.25 0.47
CA SER A 66 30.43 6.17 -0.65
C SER A 66 29.30 7.19 -0.74
N TYR A 67 28.11 6.83 -0.27
CA TYR A 67 26.95 7.71 -0.21
C TYR A 67 25.93 7.21 0.81
N SER A 68 25.33 8.13 1.57
CA SER A 68 24.16 7.83 2.40
C SER A 68 23.23 9.04 2.48
N ALA A 69 21.93 8.79 2.43
CA ALA A 69 20.93 9.84 2.53
C ALA A 69 19.70 9.42 3.35
N ILE A 70 19.05 10.40 3.97
CA ILE A 70 17.70 10.26 4.54
C ILE A 70 16.70 10.65 3.46
N LEU A 71 15.64 9.86 3.33
CA LEU A 71 14.53 10.11 2.41
C LEU A 71 13.36 10.76 3.15
N THR A 72 12.90 11.90 2.65
CA THR A 72 11.70 12.58 3.12
C THR A 72 10.52 12.27 2.21
N PRO A 73 9.35 11.88 2.74
CA PRO A 73 8.16 11.62 1.92
C PRO A 73 7.79 12.80 1.03
N GLY A 74 7.38 12.49 -0.20
CA GLY A 74 6.94 13.50 -1.17
C GLY A 74 5.53 14.01 -0.90
N LEU A 75 4.97 14.73 -1.87
CA LEU A 75 3.56 15.12 -1.89
C LEU A 75 2.89 14.36 -3.05
N PRO A 76 2.01 13.37 -2.80
CA PRO A 76 1.36 13.05 -1.52
C PRO A 76 2.16 12.14 -0.56
N GLY A 77 3.30 11.58 -0.98
CA GLY A 77 4.13 10.72 -0.13
C GLY A 77 3.46 9.36 0.07
N GLN A 78 2.84 8.84 -0.98
CA GLN A 78 2.06 7.61 -0.93
C GLN A 78 2.58 6.59 -1.94
N LEU A 79 2.51 5.33 -1.54
CA LEU A 79 2.74 4.18 -2.40
C LEU A 79 1.41 3.46 -2.62
N ILE A 80 1.00 3.30 -3.88
CA ILE A 80 -0.26 2.65 -4.24
C ILE A 80 0.06 1.30 -4.87
N GLU A 81 -0.35 0.21 -4.21
CA GLU A 81 -0.16 -1.13 -4.73
C GLU A 81 -0.81 -1.33 -6.09
N GLY A 82 -0.12 -2.05 -6.98
CA GLY A 82 -0.65 -2.35 -8.31
C GLY A 82 -0.74 -1.14 -9.24
N SER A 83 -0.31 0.06 -8.82
CA SER A 83 -0.28 1.26 -9.65
C SER A 83 1.15 1.70 -9.95
N TYR A 84 1.33 2.20 -11.17
CA TYR A 84 2.53 2.96 -11.50
C TYR A 84 2.42 4.39 -11.00
N GLN A 85 3.51 4.90 -10.43
CA GLN A 85 3.60 6.25 -9.89
C GLN A 85 4.77 6.97 -10.50
N SER A 86 4.55 8.24 -10.85
CA SER A 86 5.52 9.08 -11.55
C SER A 86 6.42 9.84 -10.58
N GLY A 87 7.56 10.32 -11.08
CA GLY A 87 8.66 10.83 -10.25
C GLY A 87 8.23 11.91 -9.24
N GLY A 88 8.72 11.76 -7.99
CA GLY A 88 8.55 12.76 -6.93
C GLY A 88 7.31 12.60 -6.05
N GLU A 89 6.44 11.63 -6.35
CA GLU A 89 5.23 11.36 -5.55
C GLU A 89 5.54 10.60 -4.24
N ILE A 90 6.59 9.78 -4.22
CA ILE A 90 6.93 8.88 -3.11
C ILE A 90 7.87 9.57 -2.11
N PHE A 91 8.94 10.23 -2.58
CA PHE A 91 9.90 11.01 -1.77
C PHE A 91 10.27 12.32 -2.49
N SER A 92 10.53 13.40 -1.73
CA SER A 92 10.88 14.73 -2.28
C SER A 92 12.28 15.23 -1.94
N ASP A 93 12.83 14.88 -0.77
CA ASP A 93 14.10 15.44 -0.30
C ASP A 93 15.07 14.37 0.17
N VAL A 94 16.35 14.62 -0.13
CA VAL A 94 17.49 13.76 0.16
C VAL A 94 18.50 14.62 0.89
N THR A 95 18.68 14.37 2.19
CA THR A 95 19.76 15.01 2.95
C THR A 95 20.96 14.07 2.96
N PRO A 96 22.08 14.39 2.29
CA PRO A 96 23.29 13.59 2.37
C PRO A 96 23.82 13.62 3.80
N ILE A 97 24.15 12.45 4.35
CA ILE A 97 24.72 12.31 5.71
C ILE A 97 26.25 12.07 5.64
N GLU A 98 26.89 12.31 4.49
CA GLU A 98 28.26 11.89 4.14
C GLU A 98 29.23 11.53 5.28
N GLY A 99 29.81 10.33 5.18
CA GLY A 99 31.24 10.17 5.48
C GLY A 99 32.04 10.78 4.32
N PRO A 100 33.23 11.36 4.55
CA PRO A 100 33.89 12.22 3.57
C PRO A 100 34.18 11.44 2.29
N ASN A 101 33.49 11.78 1.22
CA ASN A 101 33.89 11.38 -0.11
C ASN A 101 35.35 11.84 -0.31
N PRO A 102 36.30 10.94 -0.67
CA PRO A 102 37.69 11.33 -0.90
C PRO A 102 37.85 12.43 -1.98
N TYR A 103 36.83 12.63 -2.81
CA TYR A 103 36.79 13.66 -3.85
C TYR A 103 36.00 14.92 -3.48
N GLY A 104 35.43 15.01 -2.27
CA GLY A 104 34.67 16.18 -1.81
C GLY A 104 33.41 16.48 -2.64
N PHE A 105 32.88 15.48 -3.34
CA PHE A 105 31.74 15.64 -4.22
C PHE A 105 30.44 15.50 -3.44
N VAL A 106 29.77 16.62 -3.21
CA VAL A 106 28.43 16.67 -2.59
C VAL A 106 27.38 16.62 -3.69
N TRP A 107 26.64 15.52 -3.76
CA TRP A 107 25.52 15.37 -4.67
C TRP A 107 24.25 15.94 -4.02
N SER A 108 24.04 17.25 -4.17
CA SER A 108 22.86 17.98 -3.64
C SER A 108 21.61 17.84 -4.51
N TYR A 109 21.56 16.87 -5.41
CA TYR A 109 20.42 16.67 -6.32
C TYR A 109 19.34 15.83 -5.65
N GLY A 110 18.08 16.24 -5.82
CA GLY A 110 16.93 15.46 -5.37
C GLY A 110 16.87 14.09 -6.07
N MET A 111 16.45 13.07 -5.32
CA MET A 111 16.13 11.76 -5.87
C MET A 111 14.62 11.68 -6.09
N SER A 112 14.23 11.23 -7.26
CA SER A 112 12.84 10.95 -7.63
C SER A 112 12.62 9.46 -7.58
N PHE A 113 11.63 9.04 -6.82
CA PHE A 113 11.25 7.64 -6.68
C PHE A 113 9.99 7.39 -7.47
N PHE A 114 9.99 6.34 -8.27
CA PHE A 114 8.91 6.00 -9.19
C PHE A 114 8.86 4.50 -9.45
N THR A 115 7.75 4.04 -10.01
CA THR A 115 7.55 2.61 -10.31
C THR A 115 7.43 2.34 -11.81
N SER A 116 7.58 3.36 -12.67
CA SER A 116 7.56 3.24 -14.12
C SER A 116 8.76 3.91 -14.81
N THR A 117 9.37 3.21 -15.78
CA THR A 117 10.37 3.83 -16.67
C THR A 117 9.71 4.89 -17.56
N PRO A 118 10.35 6.05 -17.83
CA PRO A 118 9.87 7.02 -18.81
C PRO A 118 9.77 6.48 -20.25
N ASN A 119 10.57 5.46 -20.60
CA ASN A 119 10.69 4.92 -21.95
C ASN A 119 10.40 3.41 -21.98
N GLN A 120 9.12 3.04 -21.99
CA GLN A 120 8.71 1.65 -22.18
C GLN A 120 8.93 1.19 -23.62
N ALA A 121 9.96 0.37 -23.84
CA ALA A 121 10.06 -0.45 -25.04
C ALA A 121 10.04 -1.97 -24.75
N ASN A 122 10.27 -2.42 -23.52
CA ASN A 122 10.32 -3.85 -23.20
C ASN A 122 9.65 -4.16 -21.86
N ALA A 123 8.49 -4.83 -21.92
CA ALA A 123 7.68 -5.46 -20.87
C ALA A 123 7.31 -4.62 -19.62
N PRO A 124 6.02 -4.49 -19.27
CA PRO A 124 5.62 -3.86 -18.01
C PRO A 124 6.04 -4.76 -16.84
N LEU A 125 7.07 -4.38 -16.09
CA LEU A 125 7.40 -4.97 -14.78
C LEU A 125 6.17 -4.83 -13.88
N ALA A 126 5.78 -5.87 -13.14
CA ALA A 126 4.60 -5.81 -12.27
C ALA A 126 4.71 -4.64 -11.29
N ALA A 127 3.66 -3.83 -11.19
CA ALA A 127 3.58 -2.74 -10.22
C ALA A 127 3.79 -3.29 -8.78
N PRO A 128 4.27 -2.47 -7.84
CA PRO A 128 4.72 -2.98 -6.55
C PRO A 128 3.56 -3.59 -5.77
N ILE A 129 3.87 -4.67 -5.04
CA ILE A 129 2.92 -5.40 -4.19
C ILE A 129 3.58 -5.55 -2.82
N ILE A 130 2.87 -5.21 -1.75
CA ILE A 130 3.35 -5.39 -0.37
C ILE A 130 2.44 -6.38 0.35
N ASP A 131 2.90 -7.62 0.51
CA ASP A 131 2.26 -8.54 1.45
C ASP A 131 2.80 -8.30 2.86
N VAL A 132 2.03 -7.60 3.68
CA VAL A 132 2.38 -7.31 5.09
C VAL A 132 2.66 -8.54 5.94
N ASN A 133 2.21 -9.72 5.53
CA ASN A 133 2.46 -10.97 6.25
C ASN A 133 3.59 -11.80 5.64
N GLY A 134 4.28 -11.28 4.63
CA GLY A 134 5.25 -12.04 3.87
C GLY A 134 6.27 -11.15 3.18
N MET A 135 6.13 -11.06 1.86
CA MET A 135 7.13 -10.48 0.97
C MET A 135 6.55 -9.28 0.22
N ALA A 136 7.38 -8.25 0.02
CA ALA A 136 7.11 -7.17 -0.91
C ALA A 136 7.88 -7.41 -2.22
N ASP A 137 7.24 -7.15 -3.35
CA ASP A 137 7.86 -7.12 -4.67
C ASP A 137 8.14 -5.67 -5.07
N MET A 138 9.43 -5.33 -5.09
CA MET A 138 9.97 -4.02 -5.45
C MET A 138 10.56 -4.00 -6.86
N SER A 139 10.24 -4.98 -7.72
CA SER A 139 10.89 -5.14 -9.04
C SER A 139 10.65 -3.97 -9.98
N SER A 140 9.46 -3.37 -9.93
CA SER A 140 9.15 -2.15 -10.68
C SER A 140 9.73 -0.87 -10.07
N PHE A 141 10.29 -0.94 -8.86
CA PHE A 141 10.75 0.25 -8.16
C PHE A 141 12.05 0.78 -8.76
N MET A 142 12.07 2.07 -9.01
CA MET A 142 13.18 2.77 -9.63
C MET A 142 13.46 4.08 -8.91
N ILE A 143 14.72 4.49 -8.96
CA ILE A 143 15.15 5.75 -8.36
C ILE A 143 15.90 6.53 -9.41
N GLY A 144 15.32 7.64 -9.84
CA GLY A 144 16.00 8.63 -10.66
C GLY A 144 16.80 9.57 -9.77
N TRP A 145 18.06 9.75 -10.06
CA TRP A 145 18.95 10.65 -9.36
C TRP A 145 19.84 11.39 -10.34
N TYR A 146 19.55 12.68 -10.55
CA TYR A 146 20.17 13.48 -11.59
C TYR A 146 20.03 12.81 -12.98
N GLU A 147 21.12 12.31 -13.57
CA GLU A 147 21.14 11.61 -14.87
C GLU A 147 21.23 10.08 -14.73
N ILE A 148 21.18 9.58 -13.49
CA ILE A 148 21.34 8.18 -13.15
C ILE A 148 19.98 7.58 -12.78
N THR A 149 19.72 6.37 -13.25
CA THR A 149 18.58 5.57 -12.78
C THR A 149 19.12 4.35 -12.05
N LEU A 150 18.64 4.15 -10.82
CA LEU A 150 18.91 2.97 -10.03
C LEU A 150 17.75 2.01 -10.17
N GLU A 151 18.06 0.74 -10.41
CA GLU A 151 17.07 -0.32 -10.67
C GLU A 151 17.18 -1.42 -9.62
N SER A 152 16.03 -1.96 -9.21
CA SER A 152 15.97 -3.14 -8.34
C SER A 152 16.66 -4.34 -8.97
N VAL A 153 17.40 -5.10 -8.15
CA VAL A 153 18.28 -6.16 -8.64
C VAL A 153 17.58 -7.52 -8.69
N GLY A 154 17.08 -7.93 -9.86
CA GLY A 154 16.63 -9.31 -10.12
C GLY A 154 15.77 -9.91 -8.97
N ASN A 155 16.15 -11.09 -8.46
CA ASN A 155 15.45 -11.75 -7.34
C ASN A 155 15.59 -11.03 -5.98
N SER A 156 16.47 -10.03 -5.85
CA SER A 156 16.64 -9.23 -4.63
C SER A 156 15.56 -8.15 -4.49
N ALA A 157 14.67 -8.04 -5.48
CA ALA A 157 13.51 -7.16 -5.43
C ALA A 157 12.37 -7.74 -4.59
N ILE A 158 12.35 -9.06 -4.35
CA ILE A 158 11.37 -9.72 -3.49
C ILE A 158 11.97 -9.83 -2.09
N VAL A 159 11.45 -9.05 -1.16
CA VAL A 159 12.07 -8.81 0.15
C VAL A 159 11.08 -8.96 1.29
N PRO A 160 11.50 -9.41 2.48
CA PRO A 160 10.59 -9.56 3.61
C PRO A 160 10.09 -8.21 4.10
N VAL A 161 8.80 -8.15 4.44
CA VAL A 161 8.22 -7.01 5.13
C VAL A 161 8.44 -7.18 6.64
N THR A 162 9.08 -6.19 7.27
CA THR A 162 9.27 -6.18 8.72
C THR A 162 8.18 -5.35 9.38
N HIS A 163 7.42 -5.96 10.28
CA HIS A 163 6.43 -5.26 11.10
C HIS A 163 7.09 -4.73 12.37
N ASN A 164 6.98 -3.42 12.59
CA ASN A 164 7.57 -2.73 13.72
C ASN A 164 6.59 -2.68 14.90
N ALA A 165 7.13 -2.54 16.12
CA ALA A 165 6.33 -2.50 17.34
C ALA A 165 5.39 -1.27 17.44
N ASP A 166 5.65 -0.24 16.65
CA ASP A 166 4.84 0.99 16.56
C ASP A 166 3.68 0.88 15.55
N GLY A 167 3.51 -0.28 14.90
CA GLY A 167 2.49 -0.53 13.89
C GLY A 167 2.86 -0.04 12.48
N THR A 168 4.11 0.39 12.28
CA THR A 168 4.66 0.69 10.95
C THR A 168 5.30 -0.53 10.32
N TYR A 169 5.67 -0.40 9.05
CA TYR A 169 6.34 -1.44 8.29
C TYR A 169 7.63 -0.90 7.68
N THR A 170 8.63 -1.78 7.57
CA THR A 170 9.91 -1.48 6.95
C THR A 170 10.23 -2.52 5.90
N ILE A 171 10.67 -2.06 4.73
CA ILE A 171 11.22 -2.89 3.66
C ILE A 171 12.63 -2.39 3.35
N SER A 172 13.56 -3.33 3.13
CA SER A 172 14.92 -3.03 2.68
C SER A 172 15.26 -3.90 1.47
N TRP A 173 15.72 -3.30 0.38
CA TRP A 173 16.08 -4.02 -0.84
C TRP A 173 17.28 -3.38 -1.53
N MET A 174 17.87 -4.15 -2.45
CA MET A 174 19.06 -3.76 -3.19
C MET A 174 18.68 -3.18 -4.56
N VAL A 175 19.29 -2.05 -4.89
CA VAL A 175 19.32 -1.47 -6.23
C VAL A 175 20.76 -1.37 -6.72
N TYR A 176 20.97 -1.33 -8.04
CA TYR A 176 22.29 -1.07 -8.62
C TYR A 176 22.42 0.38 -9.06
N THR A 177 23.56 0.99 -8.73
CA THR A 177 24.03 2.21 -9.41
C THR A 177 24.88 1.80 -10.62
N PRO A 178 24.63 2.34 -11.82
CA PRO A 178 25.46 2.07 -13.00
C PRO A 178 26.85 2.73 -12.94
N TYR A 179 27.14 3.48 -11.88
CA TYR A 179 28.43 4.13 -11.66
C TYR A 179 28.85 3.96 -10.20
N ASP A 180 29.98 3.29 -9.98
CA ASP A 180 30.84 3.59 -8.85
C ASP A 180 31.33 5.03 -9.05
N PHE A 181 31.32 5.82 -7.98
CA PHE A 181 31.63 7.24 -7.98
C PHE A 181 33.14 7.51 -8.22
N GLY A 182 33.76 6.75 -9.14
CA GLY A 182 35.18 6.78 -9.49
C GLY A 182 35.62 5.68 -10.48
N SER A 183 35.06 4.46 -10.48
CA SER A 183 35.59 3.32 -11.27
C SER A 183 34.73 2.83 -12.43
N GLY A 184 33.43 3.17 -12.49
CA GLY A 184 32.51 2.64 -13.49
C GLY A 184 32.01 1.21 -13.22
N ASP A 185 32.25 0.66 -12.02
CA ASP A 185 31.69 -0.61 -11.60
C ASP A 185 30.24 -0.45 -11.08
N ASN A 186 29.45 -1.52 -11.15
CA ASN A 186 28.11 -1.53 -10.55
C ASN A 186 28.22 -1.68 -9.03
N VAL A 187 27.70 -0.72 -8.27
CA VAL A 187 27.79 -0.75 -6.81
C VAL A 187 26.45 -1.16 -6.20
N PRO A 188 26.44 -2.15 -5.29
CA PRO A 188 25.25 -2.50 -4.55
C PRO A 188 24.83 -1.35 -3.61
N THR A 189 23.61 -0.85 -3.80
CA THR A 189 23.01 0.20 -2.96
C THR A 189 21.80 -0.36 -2.24
N ASN A 190 21.79 -0.27 -0.91
CA ASN A 190 20.65 -0.65 -0.08
C ASN A 190 19.69 0.53 0.07
N VAL A 191 18.40 0.28 -0.14
CA VAL A 191 17.33 1.25 0.03
C VAL A 191 16.40 0.73 1.10
N THR A 192 16.11 1.55 2.09
CA THR A 192 15.16 1.26 3.16
C THR A 192 13.99 2.22 3.09
N MET A 193 12.77 1.68 3.12
CA MET A 193 11.53 2.44 3.13
C MET A 193 10.72 2.11 4.39
N ASN A 194 10.24 3.14 5.07
CA ASN A 194 9.30 3.03 6.17
C ASN A 194 7.93 3.53 5.72
N PHE A 195 6.89 2.78 6.03
CA PHE A 195 5.54 3.08 5.59
C PHE A 195 4.49 2.58 6.60
N ALA A 196 3.27 3.11 6.48
CA ALA A 196 2.12 2.71 7.28
C ALA A 196 0.89 2.57 6.38
N ALA A 197 -0.02 1.66 6.74
CA ALA A 197 -1.29 1.53 6.01
C ALA A 197 -2.07 2.85 6.16
N VAL A 198 -2.51 3.45 5.05
CA VAL A 198 -3.44 4.58 5.11
C VAL A 198 -4.79 4.03 5.58
N PRO A 199 -5.31 4.44 6.75
CA PRO A 199 -6.63 4.01 7.16
C PRO A 199 -7.64 4.53 6.12
N ILE A 200 -8.36 3.61 5.47
CA ILE A 200 -9.49 4.01 4.64
C ILE A 200 -10.45 4.78 5.55
N PRO A 201 -10.79 6.04 5.27
CA PRO A 201 -11.57 6.84 6.19
C PRO A 201 -12.85 6.08 6.54
N ALA A 202 -13.11 5.88 7.82
CA ALA A 202 -14.35 5.28 8.31
C ALA A 202 -15.60 5.99 7.74
N ALA A 203 -15.44 7.24 7.30
CA ALA A 203 -16.42 8.01 6.54
C ALA A 203 -16.91 7.31 5.26
N LEU A 204 -16.07 6.57 4.53
CA LEU A 204 -16.51 5.83 3.34
C LEU A 204 -17.43 4.67 3.73
N TRP A 205 -17.10 3.96 4.80
CA TRP A 205 -17.94 2.90 5.37
C TRP A 205 -19.24 3.44 5.94
N LEU A 206 -19.20 4.58 6.63
CA LEU A 206 -20.38 5.27 7.13
C LEU A 206 -21.26 5.82 6.00
N LEU A 207 -20.65 6.32 4.92
CA LEU A 207 -21.38 6.77 3.73
C LEU A 207 -22.07 5.59 3.05
N ALA A 208 -21.35 4.48 2.82
CA ALA A 208 -21.91 3.29 2.19
C ALA A 208 -23.03 2.67 3.04
N SER A 209 -22.82 2.51 4.35
CA SER A 209 -23.82 1.97 5.27
C SER A 209 -25.02 2.92 5.45
N GLY A 210 -24.78 4.24 5.49
CA GLY A 210 -25.82 5.25 5.52
C GLY A 210 -26.66 5.29 4.24
N LEU A 211 -26.03 5.15 3.07
CA LEU A 211 -26.71 5.11 1.78
C LEU A 211 -27.63 3.87 1.67
N ILE A 212 -27.13 2.70 2.08
CA ILE A 212 -27.93 1.46 2.11
C ILE A 212 -29.11 1.62 3.08
N GLY A 213 -28.89 2.21 4.25
CA GLY A 213 -29.95 2.53 5.21
C GLY A 213 -31.04 3.44 4.62
N LEU A 214 -30.63 4.49 3.90
CA LEU A 214 -31.57 5.42 3.24
C LEU A 214 -32.37 4.76 2.12
N VAL A 215 -31.74 3.92 1.29
CA VAL A 215 -32.43 3.18 0.22
C VAL A 215 -33.45 2.19 0.80
N GLY A 216 -33.11 1.53 1.92
CA GLY A 216 -34.02 0.66 2.65
C GLY A 216 -35.27 1.39 3.16
N VAL A 217 -35.09 2.56 3.78
CA VAL A 217 -36.20 3.39 4.29
C VAL A 217 -37.06 3.94 3.16
N ALA A 218 -36.46 4.35 2.04
CA ALA A 218 -37.18 4.87 0.89
C ALA A 218 -38.10 3.82 0.24
N ARG A 219 -37.75 2.52 0.32
CA ARG A 219 -38.52 1.43 -0.29
C ARG A 219 -39.76 1.01 0.54
N VAL A 220 -39.76 1.25 1.85
CA VAL A 220 -40.89 0.89 2.75
C VAL A 220 -42.07 1.86 2.62
N ARG A 221 -41.88 3.02 1.98
CA ARG A 221 -42.92 4.05 1.81
C ARG A 221 -43.70 3.98 0.48
N ARG A 222 -43.49 2.95 -0.35
CA ARG A 222 -44.36 2.62 -1.49
C ARG A 222 -45.13 1.34 -1.19
#